data_AF-A0A7V6X4G2-F1
#
_entry.id   AF-A0A7V6X4G2-F1
#
_cell.length_a   1.000
_cell.length_b   1.000
_cell.length_c   1.000
_cell.angle_alpha   90.00
_cell.angle_beta   90.00
_cell.angle_gamma   90.00
#
_symmetry.space_group_name_H-M   'P 1'
#
loop_
_entity.id
_entity.type
_entity.pdbx_description
1 polymer ?
#
loop_
_entity_poly.entity_id
_entity_poly.type
_entity_poly.pdbx_seq_one_letter_code
_entity_poly.pdbx_strand_id
1 'polypeptide(L)'
;MLSFNGTADYQINRAIKLLDLDEETAKALLEPRRSLEVTFSVRMDDGSVRVFKGYRVQHNDVMGPAKGGIRFHPLVNLQEVKALATLMSIKCAVIGLPYGGGKGGVTVN
;
A
#
# COMPACT_ATOMS: atom_id res chain seq x y z
N MET A 1 -9.56 15.67 11.22
CA MET A 1 -9.15 15.51 9.81
C MET A 1 -8.94 14.02 9.58
N LEU A 2 -9.93 13.32 9.02
CA LEU A 2 -9.85 11.87 8.78
C LEU A 2 -8.82 11.65 7.66
N SER A 3 -7.62 11.18 8.02
CA SER A 3 -6.66 10.69 7.03
C SER A 3 -7.20 9.38 6.43
N PHE A 4 -6.90 9.13 5.17
CA PHE A 4 -7.35 7.95 4.41
C PHE A 4 -7.08 6.60 5.13
N ASN A 5 -6.06 6.52 5.99
CA ASN A 5 -5.79 5.34 6.83
C ASN A 5 -6.94 5.03 7.79
N GLY A 6 -7.54 6.05 8.42
CA GLY A 6 -8.60 5.85 9.41
C GLY A 6 -9.80 5.11 8.83
N THR A 7 -10.11 5.32 7.54
CA THR A 7 -11.24 4.64 6.90
C THR A 7 -10.91 3.21 6.50
N ALA A 8 -9.73 2.94 5.92
CA ALA A 8 -9.34 1.59 5.53
C ALA A 8 -9.21 0.69 6.77
N ASP A 9 -8.46 1.15 7.78
CA ASP A 9 -8.26 0.41 9.02
C ASP A 9 -9.58 0.17 9.75
N TYR A 10 -10.48 1.16 9.80
CA TYR A 10 -11.81 1.01 10.39
C TYR A 10 -12.63 -0.08 9.69
N GLN A 11 -12.68 -0.08 8.36
CA GLN A 11 -13.47 -1.06 7.61
C GLN A 11 -12.89 -2.48 7.75
N ILE A 12 -11.56 -2.61 7.74
CA ILE A 12 -10.89 -3.90 7.92
C ILE A 12 -11.15 -4.44 9.33
N ASN A 13 -10.97 -3.62 10.37
CA ASN A 13 -11.25 -4.03 11.74
C ASN A 13 -12.72 -4.41 11.95
N ARG A 14 -13.65 -3.71 11.30
CA ARG A 14 -15.06 -4.08 11.30
C ARG A 14 -15.29 -5.45 10.66
N ALA A 15 -14.66 -5.74 9.53
CA ALA A 15 -14.77 -7.03 8.86
C ALA A 15 -14.16 -8.18 9.68
N ILE A 16 -12.98 -7.96 10.29
CA ILE A 16 -12.33 -8.91 11.20
C ILE A 16 -13.29 -9.33 12.32
N LYS A 17 -13.94 -8.36 12.97
CA LYS A 17 -14.91 -8.63 14.05
C LYS A 17 -16.16 -9.34 13.57
N LEU A 18 -16.67 -9.00 12.38
CA LEU A 18 -17.89 -9.61 11.83
C LEU A 18 -17.68 -11.06 11.39
N LEU A 19 -16.46 -11.41 10.98
CA LEU A 19 -16.11 -12.75 10.50
C LEU A 19 -15.48 -13.63 11.59
N ASP A 20 -15.29 -13.10 12.80
CA ASP A 20 -14.63 -13.78 13.92
C ASP A 20 -13.28 -14.42 13.52
N LEU A 21 -12.46 -13.63 12.81
CA LEU A 21 -11.17 -14.12 12.31
C LEU A 21 -10.21 -14.35 13.49
N ASP A 22 -9.42 -15.42 13.38
CA ASP A 22 -8.36 -15.71 14.33
C ASP A 22 -7.28 -14.61 14.32
N GLU A 23 -6.49 -14.54 15.39
CA GLU A 23 -5.51 -13.49 15.60
C GLU A 23 -4.42 -13.46 14.52
N GLU A 24 -4.03 -14.63 13.99
CA GLU A 24 -3.02 -14.74 12.94
C GLU A 24 -3.55 -14.12 11.64
N THR A 25 -4.75 -14.52 11.21
CA THR A 25 -5.40 -13.98 10.02
C THR A 25 -5.67 -12.48 10.15
N ALA A 26 -6.13 -12.02 11.32
CA ALA A 26 -6.37 -10.61 11.58
C ALA A 26 -5.08 -9.78 11.45
N LYS A 27 -3.97 -10.23 12.06
CA LYS A 27 -2.67 -9.55 11.95
C LYS A 27 -2.15 -9.51 10.51
N ALA A 28 -2.33 -10.61 9.76
CA ALA A 28 -1.92 -10.68 8.36
C ALA A 28 -2.71 -9.72 7.44
N LEU A 29 -3.92 -9.30 7.84
CA LEU A 29 -4.73 -8.30 7.11
C LEU A 29 -4.43 -6.86 7.51
N LEU A 30 -3.87 -6.64 8.71
CA LEU A 30 -3.58 -5.30 9.23
C LEU A 30 -2.17 -4.83 8.89
N GLU A 31 -1.20 -5.75 8.87
CA GLU A 31 0.20 -5.41 8.61
C GLU A 31 0.69 -5.92 7.25
N PRO A 32 1.28 -5.07 6.41
CA PRO A 32 1.83 -5.52 5.13
C PRO A 32 3.09 -6.35 5.33
N ARG A 33 3.22 -7.43 4.56
CA ARG A 33 4.40 -8.32 4.54
C ARG A 33 5.71 -7.58 4.30
N ARG A 34 5.71 -6.52 3.46
CA ARG A 34 6.91 -5.71 3.19
C ARG A 34 6.56 -4.27 2.86
N SER A 35 7.31 -3.34 3.45
CA SER A 35 7.29 -1.91 3.12
C SER A 35 8.71 -1.45 2.79
N LEU A 36 8.90 -0.84 1.62
CA LEU A 36 10.17 -0.27 1.18
C LEU A 36 9.99 1.25 1.00
N GLU A 37 10.80 2.03 1.70
CA GLU A 37 10.99 3.46 1.44
C GLU A 37 12.38 3.64 0.83
N VAL A 38 12.46 4.44 -0.24
CA VAL A 38 13.71 4.79 -0.91
C VAL A 38 13.83 6.30 -1.01
N THR A 39 15.06 6.80 -0.91
CA THR A 39 15.40 8.17 -1.23
C THR A 39 16.41 8.13 -2.37
N PHE A 40 16.12 8.80 -3.48
CA PHE A 40 16.95 8.74 -4.68
C PHE A 40 17.09 10.12 -5.33
N SER A 41 18.25 10.38 -5.92
CA SER A 41 18.54 11.60 -6.65
C SER A 41 18.27 11.44 -8.14
N VAL A 42 17.80 12.50 -8.77
CA VAL A 42 17.58 12.59 -10.22
C VAL A 42 18.23 13.88 -10.72
N ARG A 43 18.98 13.79 -11.82
CA ARG A 43 19.47 14.96 -12.54
C ARG A 43 18.35 15.49 -13.43
N MET A 44 18.02 16.75 -13.25
CA MET A 44 16.97 17.45 -13.99
C MET A 44 17.51 17.98 -15.32
N ASP A 45 16.60 18.41 -16.19
CA ASP A 45 16.94 18.91 -17.53
C ASP A 45 17.81 20.18 -17.50
N ASP A 46 17.70 21.01 -16.44
CA ASP A 46 18.54 22.20 -16.21
C ASP A 46 19.93 21.87 -15.63
N GLY A 47 20.24 20.58 -15.47
CA GLY A 47 21.49 20.09 -14.89
C GLY A 47 21.50 20.02 -13.36
N SER A 48 20.52 20.60 -12.67
CA SER A 48 20.38 20.52 -11.21
C SER A 48 20.09 19.09 -10.74
N VAL A 49 20.38 18.79 -9.47
CA VAL A 49 20.05 17.49 -8.86
C VAL A 49 18.94 17.70 -7.84
N ARG A 50 17.85 16.93 -7.97
CA ARG A 50 16.74 16.90 -7.02
C ARG A 50 16.63 15.52 -6.37
N VAL A 51 16.29 15.50 -5.08
CA VAL A 51 16.09 14.28 -4.30
C VAL A 51 14.61 14.01 -4.14
N PHE A 52 14.20 12.77 -4.35
CA PHE A 52 12.81 12.31 -4.25
C PHE A 52 12.69 11.16 -3.25
N LYS A 53 11.50 11.05 -2.66
CA LYS A 53 11.09 9.89 -1.87
C LYS A 53 10.20 8.96 -2.69
N GLY A 54 10.47 7.67 -2.62
CA GLY A 54 9.69 6.61 -3.24
C GLY A 54 9.27 5.56 -2.22
N TYR A 55 8.14 4.91 -2.50
CA TYR A 55 7.54 3.90 -1.64
C TYR A 55 7.10 2.70 -2.47
N ARG A 56 7.29 1.50 -1.93
CA ARG A 56 6.66 0.27 -2.43
C ARG A 56 6.24 -0.61 -1.27
N VAL A 57 4.94 -0.86 -1.17
CA VAL A 57 4.35 -1.76 -0.19
C VAL A 57 3.82 -3.00 -0.89
N GLN A 58 4.14 -4.16 -0.34
CA GLN A 58 3.59 -5.46 -0.70
C GLN A 58 2.84 -5.96 0.54
N HIS A 59 1.51 -5.96 0.45
CA HIS A 59 0.65 -6.29 1.57
C HIS A 59 0.60 -7.80 1.80
N ASN A 60 0.22 -8.58 0.78
CA ASN A 60 0.28 -10.04 0.83
C ASN A 60 0.68 -10.62 -0.54
N ASP A 61 1.08 -11.89 -0.54
CA ASP A 61 1.43 -12.69 -1.71
C ASP A 61 0.79 -14.09 -1.70
N VAL A 62 -0.15 -14.35 -0.77
CA VAL A 62 -0.80 -15.66 -0.56
C VAL A 62 -1.50 -16.17 -1.82
N MET A 63 -2.22 -15.29 -2.53
CA MET A 63 -2.95 -15.65 -3.76
C MET A 63 -2.08 -15.62 -5.03
N GLY A 64 -0.83 -15.17 -4.91
CA GLY A 64 0.07 -14.91 -6.04
C GLY A 64 0.83 -13.59 -5.89
N PRO A 65 1.58 -13.17 -6.93
CA PRO A 65 2.48 -12.02 -6.82
C PRO A 65 1.72 -10.72 -6.52
N ALA A 66 2.36 -9.84 -5.73
CA ALA A 66 1.75 -8.58 -5.32
C ALA A 66 1.47 -7.64 -6.50
N LYS A 67 0.19 -7.33 -6.76
CA LYS A 67 -0.24 -6.45 -7.85
C LYS A 67 -0.67 -5.07 -7.35
N GLY A 68 -0.18 -4.04 -8.01
CA GLY A 68 -0.70 -2.68 -7.86
C GLY A 68 0.19 -1.60 -8.44
N GLY A 69 -0.45 -0.50 -8.85
CA GLY A 69 0.19 0.61 -9.56
C GLY A 69 1.10 1.48 -8.69
N ILE A 70 1.73 2.46 -9.32
CA ILE A 70 2.58 3.48 -8.70
C ILE A 70 1.87 4.84 -8.84
N ARG A 71 1.78 5.61 -7.76
CA ARG A 71 1.18 6.96 -7.76
C ARG A 71 2.28 8.02 -7.73
N PHE A 72 2.26 8.91 -8.70
CA PHE A 72 3.07 10.14 -8.69
C PHE A 72 2.19 11.28 -8.20
N HIS A 73 2.51 11.83 -7.03
CA HIS A 73 1.72 12.92 -6.44
C HIS A 73 2.53 13.64 -5.36
N PRO A 74 2.42 14.97 -5.21
CA PRO A 74 3.23 15.73 -4.24
C PRO A 74 2.93 15.39 -2.78
N LEU A 75 1.76 14.81 -2.49
CA LEU A 75 1.34 14.45 -1.12
C LEU A 75 1.38 12.94 -0.83
N VAL A 76 1.90 12.13 -1.77
CA VAL A 76 2.03 10.69 -1.53
C VAL A 76 2.98 10.45 -0.37
N ASN A 77 2.58 9.54 0.52
CA ASN A 77 3.36 9.13 1.68
C ASN A 77 3.20 7.62 1.95
N LEU A 78 4.06 7.06 2.79
CA LEU A 78 4.09 5.62 3.07
C LEU A 78 2.74 5.10 3.61
N GLN A 79 2.08 5.88 4.48
CA GLN A 79 0.83 5.47 5.11
C GLN A 79 -0.29 5.28 4.10
N GLU A 80 -0.48 6.27 3.21
CA GLU A 80 -1.42 6.15 2.10
C GLU A 80 -1.12 4.94 1.21
N VAL A 81 0.17 4.69 0.91
CA VAL A 81 0.59 3.56 0.07
C VAL A 81 0.29 2.22 0.76
N LYS A 82 0.45 2.11 2.08
CA LYS A 82 0.06 0.93 2.86
C LYS A 82 -1.44 0.65 2.73
N ALA A 83 -2.29 1.63 3.04
CA ALA A 83 -3.74 1.48 2.96
C ALA A 83 -4.19 1.06 1.55
N LEU A 84 -3.63 1.66 0.50
CA LEU A 84 -3.94 1.30 -0.88
C LEU A 84 -3.46 -0.11 -1.25
N ALA A 85 -2.32 -0.59 -0.71
CA ALA A 85 -1.83 -1.95 -0.94
C ALA A 85 -2.74 -3.00 -0.27
N THR A 86 -3.25 -2.71 0.93
CA THR A 86 -4.23 -3.57 1.61
C THR A 86 -5.52 -3.67 0.80
N LEU A 87 -6.05 -2.54 0.33
CA LEU A 87 -7.23 -2.51 -0.54
C LEU A 87 -7.01 -3.27 -1.85
N MET A 88 -5.79 -3.30 -2.39
CA MET A 88 -5.48 -4.11 -3.58
C MET A 88 -5.57 -5.61 -3.29
N SER A 89 -5.16 -6.08 -2.11
CA SER A 89 -5.28 -7.49 -1.72
C SER A 89 -6.75 -7.91 -1.67
N ILE A 90 -7.57 -7.11 -0.98
CA ILE A 90 -9.01 -7.36 -0.85
C ILE A 90 -9.68 -7.28 -2.22
N LYS A 91 -9.35 -6.26 -3.02
CA LYS A 91 -9.89 -6.12 -4.38
C LYS A 91 -9.61 -7.37 -5.21
N CYS A 92 -8.36 -7.81 -5.28
CA CYS A 92 -7.99 -8.99 -6.07
C CYS A 92 -8.69 -10.26 -5.55
N ALA A 93 -8.77 -10.46 -4.23
CA ALA A 93 -9.46 -11.60 -3.64
C ALA A 93 -10.97 -11.62 -3.95
N VAL A 94 -11.66 -10.48 -3.86
CA VAL A 94 -13.12 -10.37 -4.11
C VAL A 94 -13.50 -10.78 -5.53
N ILE A 95 -12.66 -10.49 -6.53
CA ILE A 95 -12.93 -10.82 -7.94
C ILE A 95 -12.18 -12.09 -8.41
N GLY A 96 -11.58 -12.85 -7.49
CA GLY A 96 -10.93 -14.12 -7.80
C GLY A 96 -9.67 -14.02 -8.67
N LEU A 97 -8.92 -12.92 -8.60
CA LEU A 97 -7.67 -12.79 -9.33
C LEU A 97 -6.50 -13.48 -8.58
N PRO A 98 -5.57 -14.13 -9.29
CA PRO A 98 -4.42 -14.83 -8.70
C PRO A 98 -3.29 -13.85 -8.33
N TYR A 99 -3.62 -12.81 -7.57
CA TYR A 99 -2.70 -11.76 -7.16
C TYR A 99 -2.91 -11.40 -5.69
N GLY A 100 -1.80 -11.17 -4.99
CA GLY A 100 -1.82 -10.42 -3.75
C GLY A 100 -1.92 -8.91 -3.99
N GLY A 101 -1.86 -8.12 -2.92
CA GLY A 101 -1.93 -6.66 -3.02
C GLY A 101 -0.58 -5.97 -2.90
N GLY A 102 -0.35 -4.99 -3.76
CA GLY A 102 0.76 -4.06 -3.62
C GLY A 102 0.36 -2.64 -4.00
N LYS A 103 1.22 -1.67 -3.68
CA LYS A 103 1.11 -0.30 -4.17
C LYS A 103 2.47 0.37 -4.09
N GLY A 104 2.73 1.32 -4.98
CA GLY A 104 3.86 2.23 -4.84
C GLY A 104 3.46 3.68 -4.96
N GLY A 105 4.40 4.55 -4.61
CA GLY A 105 4.25 5.99 -4.79
C GLY A 105 5.60 6.69 -4.90
N VAL A 106 5.62 7.84 -5.56
CA VAL A 106 6.75 8.78 -5.57
C VAL A 106 6.19 10.15 -5.23
N THR A 107 6.81 10.82 -4.25
CA THR A 107 6.44 12.17 -3.84
C THR A 107 7.02 13.17 -4.85
N VAL A 108 6.23 13.56 -5.85
CA VAL A 108 6.63 14.46 -6.95
C VAL A 108 5.43 15.21 -7.54
N ASN A 109 5.67 16.41 -8.07
CA ASN A 109 4.73 17.22 -8.85
C ASN A 109 5.23 17.30 -10.30
#